data_AF-A0A924MAY4-F1
#
_entry.id   AF-A0A924MAY4-F1
#
_cell.length_a   1.000
_cell.length_b   1.000
_cell.length_c   1.000
_cell.angle_alpha   90.00
_cell.angle_beta   90.00
_cell.angle_gamma   90.00
#
_symmetry.space_group_name_H-M   'P 1'
#
loop_
_entity.id
_entity.type
_entity.pdbx_description
1 polymer ?
#
loop_
_entity_poly.entity_id
_entity_poly.type
_entity_poly.pdbx_seq_one_letter_code
_entity_poly.pdbx_strand_id
1 'polypeptide(L)'
;MATTVADILKTNNLSITDSRKSILQLFKLSKGALAHADIEKKSSAQFDRVTIYRTLQKFVDKGIIHTIPTADNSVLYALCKDDCSAGHHHDNHVHFICDTCD
;
A
#
# COMPACT_ATOMS: atom_id res chain seq x y z
N MET A 1 -2.30 -4.29 20.84
CA MET A 1 -1.71 -2.93 20.82
C MET A 1 -1.89 -2.37 19.43
N ALA A 2 -2.31 -1.12 19.26
CA ALA A 2 -2.45 -0.52 17.93
C ALA A 2 -1.05 -0.22 17.36
N THR A 3 -0.56 -0.99 16.39
CA THR A 3 0.73 -0.78 15.73
C THR A 3 0.75 0.61 15.09
N THR A 4 1.66 1.50 15.48
CA THR A 4 1.69 2.84 14.89
C THR A 4 2.30 2.81 13.48
N VAL A 5 2.08 3.87 12.69
CA VAL A 5 2.72 4.02 11.36
C VAL A 5 4.25 3.98 11.49
N ALA A 6 4.80 4.59 12.54
CA ALA A 6 6.23 4.58 12.79
C ALA A 6 6.75 3.17 13.12
N ASP A 7 5.98 2.37 13.84
CA ASP A 7 6.35 0.99 14.18
C ASP A 7 6.44 0.12 12.94
N ILE A 8 5.46 0.20 12.04
CA ILE A 8 5.47 -0.56 10.76
C ILE A 8 6.72 -0.21 9.94
N LEU A 9 7.09 1.07 9.86
CA LEU A 9 8.29 1.49 9.14
C LEU A 9 9.57 0.94 9.80
N LYS A 10 9.65 1.00 11.14
CA LYS A 10 10.80 0.49 11.88
C LYS A 10 10.96 -1.03 11.75
N THR A 11 9.88 -1.79 11.92
CA THR A 11 9.91 -3.26 11.83
C THR A 11 10.27 -3.76 10.44
N ASN A 12 9.98 -2.97 9.40
CA ASN A 12 10.34 -3.26 8.00
C ASN A 12 11.70 -2.68 7.56
N ASN A 13 12.51 -2.18 8.50
CA ASN A 13 13.81 -1.54 8.24
C ASN A 13 13.72 -0.38 7.23
N LEU A 14 12.68 0.44 7.31
CA LEU A 14 12.53 1.65 6.52
C LEU A 14 12.79 2.89 7.38
N SER A 15 13.51 3.87 6.82
CA SER A 15 13.63 5.18 7.45
C SER A 15 12.27 5.87 7.58
N ILE A 16 12.09 6.58 8.69
CA ILE A 16 10.84 7.21 9.10
C ILE A 16 10.79 8.63 8.51
N THR A 17 10.47 8.71 7.23
CA THR A 17 10.32 9.99 6.51
C THR A 17 8.85 10.43 6.49
N ASP A 18 8.60 11.72 6.31
CA ASP A 18 7.23 12.23 6.26
C ASP A 18 6.45 11.72 5.04
N SER A 19 7.13 11.53 3.91
CA SER A 19 6.56 10.86 2.73
C SER A 19 6.03 9.47 3.04
N ARG A 20 6.83 8.65 3.72
CA ARG A 20 6.45 7.28 4.09
C ARG A 20 5.35 7.25 5.13
N LYS A 21 5.42 8.14 6.14
CA LYS A 21 4.34 8.24 7.13
C LYS A 21 3.02 8.63 6.48
N SER A 22 3.03 9.69 5.68
CA SER A 22 1.83 10.23 5.04
C SER A 22 1.18 9.20 4.12
N ILE A 23 1.97 8.57 3.24
CA ILE A 23 1.48 7.55 2.32
C ILE A 23 0.98 6.31 3.09
N LEU A 24 1.70 5.82 4.10
CA LEU A 24 1.26 4.66 4.88
C LEU A 24 -0.01 4.96 5.71
N GLN A 25 -0.15 6.20 6.19
CA GLN A 25 -1.33 6.65 6.90
C GLN A 25 -2.57 6.71 5.99
N LEU A 26 -2.41 7.05 4.70
CA LEU A 26 -3.50 6.95 3.72
C LEU A 26 -4.05 5.51 3.64
N PHE A 27 -3.18 4.51 3.64
CA PHE A 27 -3.61 3.10 3.65
C PHE A 27 -4.28 2.69 4.95
N LYS A 28 -3.82 3.19 6.10
CA LYS A 28 -4.47 2.91 7.40
C LYS A 28 -5.86 3.54 7.53
N LEU A 29 -6.07 4.70 6.92
CA LEU A 29 -7.36 5.41 6.95
C LEU A 29 -8.32 4.91 5.86
N SER A 30 -7.78 4.34 4.78
CA SER A 30 -8.58 3.68 3.74
C SER A 30 -9.15 2.36 4.25
N LYS A 31 -10.41 2.08 3.91
CA LYS A 31 -11.06 0.80 4.22
C LYS A 31 -10.78 -0.30 3.18
N GLY A 32 -10.07 0.03 2.10
CA GLY A 32 -9.82 -0.89 0.99
C GLY A 32 -8.63 -0.48 0.14
N ALA A 33 -8.50 -1.16 -1.00
CA ALA A 33 -7.44 -0.88 -1.96
C ALA A 33 -7.58 0.54 -2.53
N LEU A 34 -6.45 1.19 -2.82
CA LEU A 34 -6.36 2.53 -3.37
C LEU A 34 -5.77 2.47 -4.78
N ALA A 35 -6.39 3.16 -5.73
CA ALA A 35 -5.80 3.32 -7.05
C ALA A 35 -4.54 4.20 -7.00
N HIS A 36 -3.58 3.94 -7.89
CA HIS A 36 -2.37 4.76 -8.00
C HIS A 36 -2.70 6.25 -8.14
N ALA A 37 -3.66 6.58 -9.00
CA ALA A 37 -4.10 7.95 -9.26
C ALA A 37 -4.67 8.63 -8.01
N ASP A 38 -5.38 7.89 -7.14
CA ASP A 38 -5.92 8.44 -5.89
C ASP A 38 -4.82 8.74 -4.89
N ILE A 39 -3.79 7.88 -4.81
CA ILE A 39 -2.63 8.09 -3.95
C ILE A 39 -1.86 9.33 -4.41
N GLU A 40 -1.62 9.46 -5.73
CA GLU A 40 -1.00 10.64 -6.31
C GLU A 40 -1.82 11.90 -6.03
N LYS A 41 -3.12 11.89 -6.28
CA LYS A 41 -4.00 13.04 -6.06
C LYS A 41 -4.01 13.49 -4.59
N LYS A 42 -4.07 12.55 -3.65
CA LYS A 42 -4.08 12.85 -2.19
C LYS A 42 -2.71 13.29 -1.66
N SER A 43 -1.61 12.94 -2.33
CA SER A 43 -0.24 13.18 -1.84
C SER A 43 0.52 14.26 -2.62
N SER A 44 0.06 14.64 -3.81
CA SER A 44 0.75 15.54 -4.75
C SER A 44 0.99 16.94 -4.22
N ALA A 45 0.19 17.41 -3.27
CA ALA A 45 0.40 18.69 -2.61
C ALA A 45 1.64 18.72 -1.71
N GLN A 46 2.16 17.56 -1.30
CA GLN A 46 3.29 17.44 -0.37
C GLN A 46 4.51 16.76 -1.01
N PHE A 47 4.30 15.85 -1.97
CA PHE A 47 5.36 15.04 -2.55
C PHE A 47 5.24 14.97 -4.06
N ASP A 48 6.38 14.99 -4.75
CA ASP A 48 6.42 14.77 -6.18
C ASP A 48 6.07 13.32 -6.55
N ARG A 49 5.70 13.12 -7.81
CA ARG A 49 5.30 11.83 -8.37
C ARG A 49 6.37 10.74 -8.20
N VAL A 50 7.65 11.09 -8.36
CA VAL A 50 8.76 10.14 -8.26
C VAL A 50 8.92 9.66 -6.81
N THR A 51 8.78 10.56 -5.84
CA THR A 51 8.80 10.25 -4.42
C THR A 51 7.65 9.32 -4.03
N ILE A 52 6.45 9.58 -4.55
CA ILE A 52 5.28 8.72 -4.32
C ILE A 52 5.53 7.32 -4.90
N TYR A 53 5.93 7.24 -6.17
CA TYR A 53 6.20 5.98 -6.85
C TYR A 53 7.29 5.16 -6.14
N ARG A 54 8.42 5.77 -5.80
CA ARG A 54 9.52 5.09 -5.08
C ARG A 54 9.08 4.60 -3.69
N THR A 55 8.19 5.34 -3.03
CA THR A 55 7.67 4.94 -1.72
C THR A 55 6.75 3.74 -1.84
N LEU A 56 5.82 3.76 -2.79
CA LEU A 56 4.93 2.63 -3.08
C LEU A 56 5.73 1.38 -3.44
N GLN A 57 6.71 1.51 -4.34
CA GLN A 57 7.57 0.39 -4.72
C GLN A 57 8.30 -0.18 -3.51
N LYS A 58 8.85 0.68 -2.63
CA LYS A 58 9.52 0.22 -1.41
C LYS A 58 8.57 -0.47 -0.43
N PHE A 59 7.31 -0.06 -0.36
CA PHE A 59 6.32 -0.74 0.48
C PHE A 59 5.94 -2.11 -0.09
N VAL A 60 5.82 -2.23 -1.42
CA VAL A 60 5.62 -3.51 -2.10
C VAL A 60 6.82 -4.44 -1.87
N ASP A 61 8.04 -3.97 -2.11
CA ASP A 61 9.28 -4.73 -1.91
C ASP A 61 9.40 -5.26 -0.46
N LYS A 62 8.84 -4.53 0.50
CA LYS A 62 8.87 -4.86 1.94
C LYS A 62 7.67 -5.69 2.40
N GLY A 63 6.70 -5.97 1.54
CA GLY A 63 5.47 -6.68 1.93
C GLY A 63 4.53 -5.87 2.81
N ILE A 64 4.70 -4.54 2.90
CA ILE A 64 3.82 -3.66 3.68
C ILE A 64 2.49 -3.46 2.94
N ILE A 65 2.56 -3.35 1.61
CA ILE A 65 1.40 -3.28 0.72
C ILE A 65 1.59 -4.28 -0.43
N HIS A 66 0.50 -4.67 -1.08
CA HIS A 66 0.53 -5.46 -2.30
C HIS A 66 -0.27 -4.79 -3.41
N THR A 67 -0.02 -5.20 -4.65
CA THR A 67 -0.73 -4.72 -5.85
C THR A 67 -1.84 -5.69 -6.24
N ILE A 68 -3.01 -5.16 -6.60
CA ILE A 68 -4.14 -5.91 -7.14
C ILE A 68 -4.35 -5.44 -8.58
N PRO A 69 -4.11 -6.29 -9.59
CA PRO A 69 -4.43 -5.97 -10.97
C PRO A 69 -5.94 -5.97 -11.17
N THR A 70 -6.43 -5.06 -11.99
CA THR A 70 -7.86 -4.91 -12.33
C THR A 70 -8.07 -5.18 -13.83
N ALA A 71 -9.32 -5.43 -14.21
CA ALA A 71 -9.70 -5.74 -15.60
C ALA A 71 -9.43 -4.59 -16.59
N ASP A 72 -9.41 -3.35 -16.11
CA ASP A 72 -9.09 -2.14 -16.87
C ASP A 72 -7.58 -1.87 -16.99
N ASN A 73 -6.74 -2.85 -16.62
CA ASN A 73 -5.28 -2.76 -16.66
C ASN A 73 -4.70 -1.69 -15.72
N SER A 74 -5.50 -1.21 -14.76
CA SER A 74 -5.04 -0.37 -13.67
C SER A 74 -4.49 -1.20 -12.50
N VAL A 75 -3.85 -0.51 -11.54
CA VAL A 75 -3.24 -1.15 -10.37
C VAL A 75 -3.77 -0.50 -9.10
N LEU A 76 -4.37 -1.32 -8.26
CA LEU A 76 -4.75 -0.94 -6.91
C LEU A 76 -3.68 -1.40 -5.92
N TYR A 77 -3.54 -0.67 -4.82
CA TYR A 77 -2.62 -0.98 -3.73
C TYR A 77 -3.42 -1.21 -2.46
N ALA A 78 -3.13 -2.26 -1.70
CA ALA A 78 -3.78 -2.54 -0.42
C ALA A 78 -2.76 -2.85 0.67
N LEU A 79 -3.09 -2.49 1.91
CA LEU A 79 -2.26 -2.83 3.08
C LEU A 79 -2.27 -4.35 3.27
N CYS A 80 -1.10 -4.95 3.43
CA CYS A 80 -1.00 -6.34 3.82
C CYS A 80 -1.49 -6.52 5.26
N LYS A 81 -2.32 -7.53 5.49
CA LYS A 81 -2.58 -8.03 6.86
C LYS A 81 -1.40 -8.91 7.26
N ASP A 82 -1.21 -9.13 8.56
CA ASP A 82 0.01 -9.62 9.24
C ASP A 82 0.68 -10.93 8.73
N ASP A 83 0.28 -11.50 7.59
CA ASP A 83 0.83 -12.73 7.01
C ASP A 83 1.59 -12.56 5.67
N CYS A 84 1.61 -11.38 5.04
CA CYS A 84 2.36 -11.20 3.79
C CYS A 84 3.85 -10.95 4.04
N SER A 85 4.61 -12.02 4.26
CA SER A 85 6.07 -11.97 4.40
C SER A 85 6.75 -11.88 3.03
N ALA A 86 7.79 -11.04 2.91
CA ALA A 86 8.62 -10.95 1.71
C ALA A 86 9.20 -12.33 1.33
N GLY A 87 8.83 -12.85 0.16
CA GLY A 87 9.27 -14.16 -0.34
C GLY A 87 8.29 -15.32 -0.14
N HIS A 88 7.15 -15.10 0.53
CA HIS A 88 6.06 -16.07 0.66
C HIS A 88 4.78 -15.53 0.00
N HIS A 89 4.80 -15.33 -1.31
CA HIS A 89 3.57 -15.11 -2.10
C HIS A 89 2.84 -16.44 -2.37
N HIS A 90 2.57 -17.21 -1.33
CA HIS A 90 1.59 -18.31 -1.36
C HIS A 90 0.36 -17.89 -0.56
N ASP A 91 -0.11 -16.68 -0.82
CA ASP A 91 -1.40 -16.24 -0.31
C ASP A 91 -2.48 -16.89 -1.16
N ASN A 92 -2.98 -18.01 -0.66
CA ASN A 92 -4.21 -18.66 -1.12
C ASN A 92 -5.45 -17.82 -0.71
N HIS A 93 -5.34 -16.48 -0.80
CA HIS A 93 -6.44 -15.56 -0.59
C HIS A 93 -7.11 -15.34 -1.94
N VAL A 94 -8.16 -16.12 -2.19
CA VAL A 94 -9.03 -15.93 -3.34
C VAL A 94 -9.63 -14.53 -3.26
N HIS A 95 -9.14 -13.61 -4.09
CA HIS A 95 -9.82 -12.34 -4.34
C HIS A 95 -11.10 -12.65 -5.12
N PHE A 96 -12.22 -12.74 -4.40
CA PHE A 96 -13.54 -12.75 -5.03
C PHE A 96 -13.82 -11.35 -5.55
N ILE A 97 -13.74 -11.19 -6.87
CA ILE A 97 -14.27 -10.04 -7.57
C ILE A 97 -15.80 -10.24 -7.61
N CYS A 98 -16.54 -9.29 -7.04
CA CYS A 98 -18.00 -9.31 -7.09
C CYS A 98 -18.45 -8.80 -8.47
N ASP A 99 -19.07 -9.63 -9.28
CA ASP A 99 -19.65 -9.22 -10.59
C ASP A 99 -20.84 -8.24 -10.45
N THR A 100 -21.23 -7.89 -9.22
CA THR A 100 -22.42 -7.06 -8.94
C THR A 100 -22.07 -5.67 -8.39
N CYS A 101 -20.82 -5.39 -8.02
CA CYS A 101 -20.48 -4.14 -7.34
C CYS A 101 -19.30 -3.44 -8.02
N ASP A 102 -19.61 -2.32 -8.70
CA ASP A 102 -18.68 -1.23 -9.02
C ASP A 102 -18.27 -0.46 -7.75
#